data_AF-A0A7C4S969-F1
#
_entry.id   AF-A0A7C4S969-F1
#
_cell.length_a   1.000
_cell.length_b   1.000
_cell.length_c   1.000
_cell.angle_alpha   90.00
_cell.angle_beta   90.00
_cell.angle_gamma   90.00
#
_symmetry.space_group_name_H-M   'P 1'
#
loop_
_entity.id
_entity.type
_entity.pdbx_description
1 polymer ?
#
loop_
_entity_poly.entity_id
_entity_poly.type
_entity_poly.pdbx_seq_one_letter_code
_entity_poly.pdbx_strand_id
1 'polypeptide(L)'
;MKQNRNGRFSPEFKLFIFSIFYGLLFINYIDLVVPGSNVPGYHAWLAVAYFISFVPLLFLWGLSKWKLVLSLGLTASLMNDLFYYPISLILFGKAPDLYEWYLFQLGFKGLTRAWTFNAGIFTLPVTSILMGASIYIRIMLVTILSLGFRPPLPGYWITVKPRELLSRLGRLILGARG
;
A
#
# COMPACT_ATOMS: atom_id res chain seq x y z
N MET A 1 -6.47 19.63 -5.33
CA MET A 1 -5.28 19.24 -6.13
C MET A 1 -4.49 20.50 -6.46
N LYS A 2 -3.20 20.58 -6.11
CA LYS A 2 -2.38 21.76 -6.44
C LYS A 2 -1.17 21.30 -7.25
N GLN A 3 -1.14 21.65 -8.54
CA GLN A 3 0.11 21.69 -9.29
C GLN A 3 1.05 22.69 -8.59
N ASN A 4 2.34 22.38 -8.53
CA ASN A 4 3.37 23.39 -8.25
C ASN A 4 3.19 24.55 -9.27
N ARG A 5 3.55 25.79 -8.92
CA ARG A 5 3.63 26.95 -9.83
C ARG A 5 4.31 26.65 -11.18
N ASN A 6 5.08 25.57 -11.28
CA ASN A 6 5.77 25.11 -12.49
C ASN A 6 5.06 23.94 -13.22
N GLY A 7 3.79 23.65 -12.93
CA GLY A 7 3.02 22.56 -13.56
C GLY A 7 3.42 21.13 -13.14
N ARG A 8 4.39 20.96 -12.24
CA ARG A 8 4.88 19.64 -11.78
C ARG A 8 4.01 19.06 -10.66
N PHE A 9 3.72 17.77 -10.73
CA PHE A 9 3.07 17.02 -9.64
C PHE A 9 3.94 16.98 -8.38
N SER A 10 3.30 17.01 -7.21
CA SER A 10 3.99 16.91 -5.93
C SER A 10 4.64 15.53 -5.75
N PRO A 11 5.72 15.41 -4.96
CA PRO A 11 6.34 14.11 -4.66
C PRO A 11 5.35 13.09 -4.09
N GLU A 12 4.41 13.52 -3.24
CA GLU A 12 3.39 12.67 -2.64
C GLU A 12 2.44 12.09 -3.69
N PHE A 13 2.05 12.91 -4.68
CA PHE A 13 1.22 12.42 -5.78
C PHE A 13 1.95 11.38 -6.62
N LYS A 14 3.24 11.60 -6.90
CA LYS A 14 4.06 10.61 -7.62
C LYS A 14 4.18 9.29 -6.84
N LEU A 15 4.35 9.37 -5.52
CA LEU A 15 4.37 8.19 -4.65
C LEU A 15 3.02 7.47 -4.63
N PHE A 16 1.91 8.22 -4.66
CA PHE A 16 0.57 7.64 -4.74
C PHE A 16 0.37 6.86 -6.05
N ILE A 17 0.75 7.44 -7.19
CA ILE A 17 0.75 6.74 -8.48
C ILE A 17 1.66 5.52 -8.45
N PHE A 18 2.87 5.66 -7.89
CA PHE A 18 3.78 4.52 -7.72
C PHE A 18 3.14 3.42 -6.87
N SER A 19 2.43 3.77 -5.79
CA SER A 19 1.75 2.80 -4.95
C SER A 19 0.64 2.04 -5.67
N ILE A 20 -0.07 2.70 -6.59
CA ILE A 20 -1.06 2.04 -7.44
C ILE A 20 -0.37 0.99 -8.30
N PHE A 21 0.68 1.35 -9.04
CA PHE A 21 1.41 0.41 -9.89
C PHE A 21 2.10 -0.71 -9.11
N TYR A 22 2.65 -0.38 -7.94
CA TYR A 22 3.25 -1.36 -7.04
C TYR A 22 2.22 -2.42 -6.61
N GLY A 23 1.03 -2.00 -6.19
CA GLY A 23 -0.06 -2.91 -5.84
C GLY A 23 -0.59 -3.69 -7.05
N LEU A 24 -0.86 -3.00 -8.17
CA LEU A 24 -1.41 -3.61 -9.38
C LEU A 24 -0.50 -4.68 -9.98
N LEU A 25 0.80 -4.40 -10.08
CA LEU A 25 1.73 -5.28 -10.79
C LEU A 25 2.49 -6.17 -9.84
N PHE A 26 3.23 -5.60 -8.89
CA PHE A 26 4.18 -6.37 -8.08
C PHE A 26 3.47 -7.23 -7.03
N ILE A 27 2.58 -6.61 -6.26
CA ILE A 27 1.84 -7.33 -5.21
C ILE A 27 0.92 -8.39 -5.81
N ASN A 28 0.08 -8.04 -6.80
CA ASN A 28 -0.76 -9.04 -7.45
C ASN A 28 0.04 -10.16 -8.11
N TYR A 29 1.17 -9.84 -8.75
CA TYR A 29 2.03 -10.88 -9.32
C TYR A 29 2.48 -11.88 -8.24
N ILE A 30 3.02 -11.39 -7.12
CA ILE A 30 3.43 -12.22 -5.98
C ILE A 30 2.26 -13.09 -5.51
N ASP A 31 1.09 -12.48 -5.35
CA ASP A 31 -0.09 -13.14 -4.81
C ASP A 31 -0.67 -14.21 -5.76
N LEU A 32 -0.48 -14.02 -7.06
CA LEU A 32 -0.89 -14.98 -8.08
C LEU A 32 0.09 -16.15 -8.24
N VAL A 33 1.39 -15.93 -8.01
CA VAL A 33 2.41 -16.98 -8.19
C VAL A 33 2.67 -17.79 -6.92
N VAL A 34 2.45 -17.20 -5.74
CA VAL A 34 2.61 -17.91 -4.47
C VAL A 34 1.28 -18.52 -4.04
N PRO A 35 1.19 -19.84 -3.80
CA PRO A 35 -0.03 -20.48 -3.31
C PRO A 35 -0.26 -20.16 -1.82
N GLY A 36 -0.69 -18.92 -1.55
CA GLY A 36 -0.68 -18.29 -0.23
C GLY A 36 -1.47 -19.02 0.86
N SER A 37 -2.54 -19.72 0.51
CA SER A 37 -3.33 -20.52 1.47
C SER A 37 -2.54 -21.68 2.09
N ASN A 38 -1.50 -22.15 1.40
CA ASN A 38 -0.71 -23.32 1.81
C ASN A 38 0.60 -22.93 2.53
N VAL A 39 0.89 -21.63 2.62
CA VAL A 39 2.11 -21.12 3.25
C VAL A 39 1.74 -20.51 4.61
N PRO A 40 2.19 -21.10 5.74
CA PRO A 40 1.95 -20.53 7.06
C PRO A 40 2.50 -19.10 7.15
N GLY A 41 1.68 -18.17 7.65
CA GLY A 41 2.09 -16.77 7.82
C GLY A 41 2.00 -15.93 6.55
N TYR A 42 1.56 -16.50 5.43
CA TYR A 42 1.54 -15.82 4.14
C TYR A 42 0.83 -14.47 4.18
N HIS A 43 -0.35 -14.39 4.79
CA HIS A 43 -1.13 -13.15 4.74
C HIS A 43 -0.59 -12.09 5.71
N ALA A 44 0.10 -12.50 6.78
CA ALA A 44 0.84 -11.58 7.63
C ALA A 44 2.06 -11.01 6.89
N TRP A 45 2.79 -11.86 6.18
CA TRP A 45 3.90 -11.44 5.31
C TRP A 45 3.41 -10.51 4.19
N LEU A 46 2.31 -10.86 3.52
CA LEU A 46 1.72 -10.07 2.45
C LEU A 46 1.27 -8.70 2.96
N ALA A 47 0.68 -8.64 4.16
CA ALA A 47 0.39 -7.38 4.83
C ALA A 47 1.64 -6.53 5.02
N VAL A 48 2.77 -7.10 5.46
CA VAL A 48 4.05 -6.38 5.57
C VAL A 48 4.54 -5.92 4.19
N ALA A 49 4.45 -6.77 3.17
CA ALA A 49 4.86 -6.47 1.81
C ALA A 49 4.12 -5.24 1.24
N TYR A 50 2.84 -5.05 1.58
CA TYR A 50 2.11 -3.85 1.18
C TYR A 50 2.76 -2.54 1.66
N PHE A 51 3.40 -2.54 2.83
CA PHE A 51 3.95 -1.32 3.45
C PHE A 51 5.46 -1.16 3.28
N ILE A 52 6.20 -2.25 3.11
CA ILE A 52 7.67 -2.25 3.28
C ILE A 52 8.36 -1.29 2.30
N SER A 53 7.87 -1.16 1.07
CA SER A 53 8.41 -0.22 0.06
C SER A 53 8.26 1.26 0.44
N PHE A 54 7.38 1.58 1.40
CA PHE A 54 7.10 2.94 1.84
C PHE A 54 7.70 3.27 3.20
N VAL A 55 8.05 2.26 4.02
CA VAL A 55 8.70 2.43 5.32
C VAL A 55 9.97 3.30 5.26
N PRO A 56 10.86 3.20 4.23
CA PRO A 56 12.01 4.09 4.08
C PRO A 56 11.67 5.60 4.12
N LEU A 57 10.45 5.99 3.70
CA LEU A 57 10.02 7.38 3.73
C LEU A 57 9.95 7.95 5.16
N LEU A 58 9.71 7.11 6.17
CA LEU A 58 9.71 7.56 7.58
C LEU A 58 11.11 7.94 8.06
N PHE A 59 12.13 7.23 7.58
CA PHE A 59 13.52 7.54 7.91
C PHE A 59 14.02 8.76 7.14
N LEU A 60 13.61 8.90 5.87
CA LEU A 60 14.06 9.99 5.00
C LEU A 60 13.34 11.31 5.27
N TRP A 61 12.03 11.27 5.52
CA TRP A 61 11.19 12.48 5.64
C TRP A 61 10.63 12.69 7.05
N GLY A 62 10.96 11.80 7.99
CA GLY A 62 10.58 11.86 9.39
C GLY A 62 9.27 11.13 9.73
N LEU A 63 9.13 10.75 11.00
CA LEU A 63 7.98 9.99 11.52
C LEU A 63 6.64 10.74 11.36
N SER A 64 6.66 12.07 11.21
CA SER A 64 5.46 12.87 10.95
C SER A 64 4.76 12.48 9.63
N LYS A 65 5.44 11.78 8.72
CA LYS A 65 4.90 11.24 7.47
C LYS A 65 4.25 9.85 7.60
N TRP A 66 4.02 9.35 8.82
CA TRP A 66 3.36 8.06 9.04
C TRP A 66 2.01 7.92 8.31
N LYS A 67 1.21 9.00 8.27
CA LYS A 67 -0.06 9.01 7.53
C LYS A 67 0.12 8.73 6.04
N LEU A 68 1.22 9.23 5.45
CA LEU A 68 1.53 9.03 4.04
C LEU A 68 1.88 7.58 3.79
N VAL A 69 2.81 7.04 4.58
CA VAL A 69 3.21 5.64 4.47
C VAL A 69 2.03 4.69 4.68
N LEU A 70 1.17 4.98 5.65
CA LEU A 70 -0.05 4.20 5.88
C LEU A 70 -1.01 4.30 4.68
N SER A 71 -1.25 5.50 4.15
CA SER A 71 -2.12 5.68 2.97
C SER A 71 -1.59 4.94 1.74
N LEU A 72 -0.28 5.01 1.49
CA LEU A 72 0.37 4.31 0.37
C LEU A 72 0.25 2.79 0.52
N GLY A 73 0.64 2.22 1.66
CA GLY A 73 0.53 0.76 1.81
C GLY A 73 -0.91 0.25 1.77
N LEU A 74 -1.87 0.98 2.32
CA LEU A 74 -3.30 0.66 2.17
C LEU A 74 -3.78 0.78 0.72
N THR A 75 -3.25 1.74 -0.05
CA THR A 75 -3.53 1.86 -1.49
C THR A 75 -3.00 0.65 -2.25
N ALA A 76 -1.75 0.23 -1.98
CA ALA A 76 -1.18 -0.98 -2.58
C ALA A 76 -2.00 -2.23 -2.24
N SER A 77 -2.41 -2.37 -0.98
CA SER A 77 -3.29 -3.44 -0.51
C SER A 77 -4.66 -3.44 -1.23
N LEU A 78 -5.27 -2.27 -1.45
CA LEU A 78 -6.53 -2.16 -2.20
C LEU A 78 -6.39 -2.60 -3.65
N MET A 79 -5.27 -2.28 -4.30
CA MET A 79 -5.03 -2.71 -5.67
C MET A 79 -4.89 -4.23 -5.78
N ASN A 80 -4.44 -4.91 -4.73
CA ASN A 80 -4.45 -6.36 -4.70
C ASN A 80 -5.88 -6.91 -4.73
N ASP A 81 -6.71 -6.56 -3.76
CA ASP A 81 -8.07 -7.11 -3.68
C ASP A 81 -8.99 -6.70 -4.84
N LEU A 82 -8.81 -5.49 -5.40
CA LEU A 82 -9.67 -4.99 -6.49
C LEU A 82 -9.23 -5.44 -7.88
N PHE A 83 -7.98 -5.87 -8.04
CA PHE A 83 -7.42 -6.22 -9.35
C PHE A 83 -6.76 -7.59 -9.42
N TYR A 84 -6.79 -8.41 -8.38
CA TYR A 84 -6.22 -9.76 -8.39
C TYR A 84 -6.64 -10.58 -9.63
N TYR A 85 -7.95 -10.70 -9.90
CA TYR A 85 -8.43 -11.41 -11.09
C TYR A 85 -8.22 -10.67 -12.42
N PRO A 86 -8.49 -9.36 -12.53
CA PRO A 86 -8.09 -8.61 -13.73
C PRO A 86 -6.62 -8.78 -14.10
N ILE A 87 -5.71 -8.78 -13.12
CA ILE A 87 -4.27 -8.97 -13.34
C ILE A 87 -3.95 -10.42 -13.65
N SER A 88 -4.64 -11.39 -13.03
CA SER A 88 -4.54 -12.80 -13.40
C SER A 88 -4.89 -13.05 -14.87
N LEU A 89 -5.92 -12.36 -15.37
CA LEU A 89 -6.32 -12.44 -16.76
C LEU A 89 -5.25 -11.87 -17.69
N ILE A 90 -4.72 -10.69 -17.36
CA ILE A 90 -3.70 -10.01 -18.16
C ILE A 90 -2.38 -10.81 -18.19
N LEU A 91 -1.94 -11.34 -17.06
CA LEU A 91 -0.63 -11.99 -16.93
C LEU A 91 -0.63 -13.48 -17.30
N PHE A 92 -1.74 -14.19 -17.05
CA PHE A 92 -1.79 -15.65 -17.16
C PHE A 92 -2.93 -16.17 -18.05
N GLY A 93 -3.76 -15.29 -18.62
CA GLY A 93 -4.90 -15.68 -19.46
C GLY A 93 -6.00 -16.45 -18.71
N LYS A 94 -5.99 -16.42 -17.37
CA LYS A 94 -7.00 -17.09 -16.54
C LYS A 94 -8.19 -16.17 -16.36
N ALA A 95 -9.32 -16.55 -16.97
CA ALA A 95 -10.57 -15.79 -16.93
C ALA A 95 -11.63 -16.50 -16.05
N PRO A 96 -11.58 -16.39 -14.72
CA PRO A 96 -12.76 -16.69 -13.92
C PRO A 96 -13.86 -15.66 -14.21
N ASP A 97 -15.06 -15.96 -13.76
CA ASP A 97 -16.19 -15.04 -13.81
C ASP A 97 -15.89 -13.80 -12.93
N LEU A 98 -15.55 -12.68 -13.60
CA LEU A 98 -15.25 -11.42 -12.95
C LEU A 98 -16.47 -10.86 -12.20
N TYR A 99 -17.68 -11.09 -12.71
CA TYR A 99 -18.90 -10.64 -12.06
C TYR A 99 -19.08 -11.36 -10.72
N GLU A 100 -18.97 -12.68 -10.73
CA GLU A 100 -19.07 -13.50 -9.52
C GLU A 100 -17.96 -13.19 -8.50
N TRP A 101 -16.77 -12.83 -8.98
CA TRP A 101 -15.68 -12.40 -8.12
C TRP A 101 -15.94 -11.04 -7.48
N TYR A 102 -16.36 -10.04 -8.24
CA TYR A 102 -16.66 -8.72 -7.68
C TYR A 102 -17.85 -8.76 -6.72
N LEU A 103 -18.86 -9.60 -6.98
CA LEU A 103 -19.92 -9.86 -5.99
C LEU A 103 -19.37 -10.38 -4.66
N PHE A 104 -18.38 -11.28 -4.71
CA PHE A 104 -17.70 -11.75 -3.50
C PHE A 104 -16.90 -10.64 -2.82
N GLN A 105 -16.04 -9.95 -3.59
CA GLN A 105 -15.13 -8.93 -3.08
C GLN A 105 -15.87 -7.78 -2.42
N LEU A 106 -16.98 -7.34 -3.00
CA LEU A 106 -17.77 -6.20 -2.53
C LEU A 106 -18.77 -6.55 -1.42
N GLY A 107 -18.81 -7.81 -0.97
CA GLY A 107 -19.66 -8.22 0.15
C GLY A 107 -21.09 -8.63 -0.21
N PHE A 108 -21.42 -8.75 -1.48
CA PHE A 108 -22.77 -9.06 -1.95
C PHE A 108 -23.14 -10.56 -1.86
N LYS A 109 -22.20 -11.44 -1.48
CA LYS A 109 -22.45 -12.88 -1.29
C LYS A 109 -22.60 -13.31 0.17
N GLY A 110 -22.83 -12.37 1.08
CA GLY A 110 -23.15 -12.68 2.48
C GLY A 110 -22.02 -13.44 3.21
N LEU A 111 -22.38 -14.56 3.84
CA LEU A 111 -21.45 -15.41 4.60
C LEU A 111 -20.73 -16.49 3.76
N THR A 112 -20.89 -16.45 2.44
CA THR A 112 -20.17 -17.34 1.52
C THR A 112 -18.67 -17.19 1.75
N ARG A 113 -17.95 -18.32 1.79
CA ARG A 113 -16.50 -18.39 2.00
C ARG A 113 -15.81 -18.68 0.67
N ALA A 114 -14.68 -18.01 0.40
CA ALA A 114 -13.88 -18.28 -0.80
C ALA A 114 -12.48 -18.82 -0.48
N TRP A 115 -11.86 -18.35 0.60
CA TRP A 115 -10.50 -18.73 0.98
C TRP A 115 -10.29 -18.53 2.49
N THR A 116 -9.13 -18.99 2.98
CA THR A 116 -8.77 -18.91 4.40
C THR A 116 -7.57 -17.99 4.56
N PHE A 117 -7.75 -16.94 5.36
CA PHE A 117 -6.66 -16.09 5.80
C PHE A 117 -5.76 -16.86 6.75
N ASN A 118 -4.46 -16.77 6.54
CA ASN A 118 -3.43 -17.47 7.30
C ASN A 118 -2.36 -16.48 7.78
N ALA A 119 -2.39 -16.17 9.07
CA ALA A 119 -1.38 -15.33 9.75
C ALA A 119 -0.28 -16.15 10.44
N GLY A 120 -0.20 -17.46 10.19
CA GLY A 120 0.78 -18.38 10.76
C GLY A 120 0.32 -18.91 12.11
N ILE A 121 0.05 -18.03 13.07
CA ILE A 121 -0.42 -18.40 14.42
C ILE A 121 -1.93 -18.68 14.48
N PHE A 122 -2.71 -18.14 13.55
CA PHE A 122 -4.14 -18.39 13.45
C PHE A 122 -4.59 -18.37 11.98
N THR A 123 -5.75 -18.98 11.74
CA THR A 123 -6.44 -18.96 10.46
C THR A 123 -7.87 -18.46 10.64
N LEU A 124 -8.39 -17.78 9.62
CA LEU A 124 -9.74 -17.22 9.63
C LEU A 124 -10.38 -17.45 8.25
N PRO A 125 -11.55 -18.11 8.15
CA PRO A 125 -12.26 -18.20 6.89
C PRO A 125 -12.75 -16.82 6.45
N VAL A 126 -12.41 -16.40 5.23
CA VAL A 126 -12.80 -15.10 4.70
C VAL A 126 -14.16 -15.23 4.02
N THR A 127 -15.15 -14.56 4.60
CA THR A 127 -16.48 -14.43 4.04
C THR A 127 -16.57 -13.21 3.12
N SER A 128 -17.55 -13.21 2.21
CA SER A 128 -17.81 -12.06 1.34
C SER A 128 -18.05 -10.77 2.13
N ILE A 129 -18.89 -10.79 3.17
CA ILE A 129 -19.12 -9.61 4.03
C ILE A 129 -17.81 -9.11 4.66
N LEU A 130 -16.97 -10.02 5.18
CA LEU A 130 -15.68 -9.62 5.78
C LEU A 130 -14.75 -8.98 4.75
N MET A 131 -14.74 -9.52 3.53
CA MET A 131 -13.96 -8.98 2.42
C MET A 131 -14.43 -7.59 2.02
N GLY A 132 -15.73 -7.43 1.78
CA GLY A 132 -16.35 -6.14 1.44
C GLY A 132 -16.09 -5.10 2.53
N ALA A 133 -16.34 -5.45 3.80
CA ALA A 133 -16.06 -4.57 4.94
C ALA A 133 -14.60 -4.12 4.98
N SER A 134 -13.65 -5.06 4.77
CA SER A 134 -12.22 -4.75 4.70
C SER A 134 -11.89 -3.77 3.55
N ILE A 135 -12.46 -3.97 2.36
CA ILE A 135 -12.28 -3.08 1.21
C ILE A 135 -12.85 -1.69 1.51
N TYR A 136 -14.10 -1.59 1.98
CA TYR A 136 -14.74 -0.30 2.26
C TYR A 136 -14.02 0.49 3.35
N ILE A 137 -13.59 -0.17 4.43
CA ILE A 137 -12.79 0.47 5.50
C ILE A 137 -11.48 1.00 4.94
N ARG A 138 -10.79 0.24 4.08
CA ARG A 138 -9.53 0.69 3.47
C ARG A 138 -9.72 1.85 2.50
N ILE A 139 -10.78 1.83 1.68
CA ILE A 139 -11.13 2.97 0.81
C ILE A 139 -11.37 4.23 1.66
N MET A 140 -12.14 4.09 2.74
CA MET A 140 -12.40 5.19 3.68
C MET A 140 -11.10 5.71 4.31
N LEU A 141 -10.25 4.81 4.83
CA LEU A 141 -8.98 5.19 5.47
C LEU A 141 -8.02 5.86 4.48
N VAL A 142 -7.83 5.30 3.28
CA VAL A 142 -7.01 5.90 2.23
C VAL A 142 -7.55 7.29 1.89
N THR A 143 -8.86 7.46 1.77
CA THR A 143 -9.49 8.76 1.48
C THR A 143 -9.23 9.75 2.62
N ILE A 144 -9.49 9.39 3.87
CA ILE A 144 -9.30 10.26 5.04
C ILE A 144 -7.82 10.65 5.20
N LEU A 145 -6.92 9.68 5.12
CA LEU A 145 -5.48 9.92 5.24
C LEU A 145 -4.98 10.79 4.09
N SER A 146 -5.52 10.58 2.88
CA SER A 146 -5.15 11.35 1.69
C SER A 146 -5.66 12.79 1.71
N LEU A 147 -6.87 13.02 2.22
CA LEU A 147 -7.44 14.37 2.39
C LEU A 147 -6.82 15.13 3.57
N GLY A 148 -6.34 14.41 4.59
CA GLY A 148 -5.55 14.94 5.69
C GLY A 148 -4.18 15.49 5.27
N PHE A 149 -3.71 15.19 4.04
CA PHE A 149 -2.57 15.88 3.41
C PHE A 149 -2.98 17.27 2.94
N ARG A 150 -3.28 18.16 3.89
CA ARG A 150 -3.08 19.58 3.64
C ARG A 150 -1.55 19.79 3.67
N PRO A 151 -0.90 20.17 2.56
CA PRO A 151 0.50 20.59 2.65
C PRO A 151 0.56 21.72 3.69
N PRO A 152 1.61 21.80 4.52
CA PRO A 152 1.83 22.99 5.32
C PRO A 152 1.78 24.19 4.37
N LEU A 153 1.11 25.26 4.82
CA LEU A 153 0.98 26.52 4.09
C LEU A 153 2.32 26.90 3.43
N PRO A 154 2.29 27.55 2.25
CA PRO A 154 3.50 27.89 1.51
C PRO A 154 4.43 28.71 2.41
N GLY A 155 5.50 28.08 2.89
CA GLY A 155 6.39 28.64 3.92
C GLY A 155 7.31 27.60 4.58
N TYR A 156 6.89 26.34 4.68
CA TYR A 156 7.72 25.25 5.22
C TYR A 156 8.18 24.28 4.14
N TRP A 157 8.96 24.77 3.18
CA TRP A 157 9.89 23.89 2.48
C TRP A 157 11.13 23.79 3.36
N ILE A 158 11.28 22.68 4.08
CA ILE A 158 12.61 22.28 4.53
C ILE A 158 13.34 21.85 3.26
N THR A 159 13.94 22.81 2.58
CA THR A 159 15.01 22.56 1.63
C THR A 159 16.19 22.06 2.44
N VAL A 160 16.21 20.76 2.77
CA VAL A 160 17.47 20.15 3.24
C VAL A 160 18.40 20.22 2.04
N LYS A 161 19.32 21.18 2.06
CA LYS A 161 20.33 21.31 1.03
C LYS A 161 21.14 20.01 1.06
N PRO A 162 21.47 19.38 -0.08
CA PRO A 162 22.23 18.13 -0.12
C PRO A 162 23.51 18.16 0.73
N ARG A 163 24.17 19.33 0.83
CA ARG A 163 25.34 19.56 1.68
C ARG A 163 25.06 19.39 3.19
N GLU A 164 23.88 19.77 3.67
CA GLU A 164 23.51 19.61 5.08
C GLU A 164 23.23 18.15 5.41
N LEU A 165 22.56 17.41 4.52
CA LEU A 165 22.34 15.97 4.68
C LEU A 165 23.68 15.22 4.72
N LEU A 166 24.60 15.53 3.81
CA LEU A 166 25.95 14.96 3.79
C LEU A 166 26.77 15.32 5.04
N SER A 167 26.65 16.54 5.57
CA SER A 167 27.34 16.94 6.81
C SER A 167 26.75 16.28 8.07
N ARG A 168 25.45 15.96 8.07
CA ARG A 168 24.79 15.25 9.17
C ARG A 168 25.16 13.76 9.15
N LEU A 169 25.18 13.15 7.96
CA LEU A 169 25.66 11.79 7.77
C LEU A 169 27.17 11.68 8.08
N GLY A 170 27.98 12.64 7.63
CA GLY A 170 29.40 12.71 7.95
C GLY A 170 29.67 12.80 9.45
N ARG A 171 28.90 13.60 10.20
CA ARG A 171 29.01 13.68 11.67
C ARG A 171 28.51 12.41 12.38
N LEU A 172 27.52 11.71 11.85
CA LEU A 172 27.08 10.41 12.37
C LEU A 172 28.11 9.30 12.13
N ILE A 173 28.82 9.35 11.00
CA ILE A 173 29.84 8.36 10.62
C ILE A 173 31.18 8.64 11.31
N LEU A 174 31.55 9.92 11.47
CA LEU A 174 32.84 10.34 12.03
C LEU A 174 32.79 10.69 13.53
N GLY A 175 31.59 10.81 14.12
CA GLY A 175 31.38 11.15 15.53
C GLY A 175 31.49 9.97 16.52
N ALA A 176 32.07 8.84 16.10
CA ALA A 176 32.30 7.67 16.95
C ALA A 176 33.80 7.46 17.29
N ARG A 177 34.62 8.51 17.24
CA ARG A 177 35.99 8.50 17.78
C ARG A 177 36.27 9.82 18.50
N GLY A 178 35.77 9.91 19.73
CA GLY A 178 36.46 10.67 20.78
C GLY A 178 37.62 9.83 21.31
#